data_AF-B4E0L2-F1
#
_entry.id   AF-B4E0L2-F1
#
_cell.length_a   1.000
_cell.length_b   1.000
_cell.length_c   1.000
_cell.angle_alpha   90.00
_cell.angle_beta   90.00
_cell.angle_gamma   90.00
#
_symmetry.space_group_name_H-M   'P 1'
#
loop_
_entity.id
_entity.type
_entity.pdbx_description
1 polymer ?
#
loop_
_entity_poly.entity_id
_entity_poly.type
_entity_poly.pdbx_seq_one_letter_code
_entity_poly.pdbx_strand_id
1 'polypeptide(L)'
;MASGQGPGPPRQECGEPALPSASEEQVAQDTEEVFRSYVFYRHQQEQEAEGVAAPADPEMVTLPLQPSSTMGQVGRQLAIIGDDINRRYDSEFQTMLQHLQPTAENAYEYFTKIATRYPSHLPASSSHSSVMSQPYHTLPA
;
A
#
# COMPACT_ATOMS: atom_id res chain seq x y z
N MET A 1 -19.31 -58.67 -18.04
CA MET A 1 -18.72 -58.16 -16.78
C MET A 1 -18.77 -56.64 -16.87
N ALA A 2 -19.61 -56.01 -16.06
CA ALA A 2 -19.82 -54.57 -16.01
C ALA A 2 -18.92 -53.96 -14.93
N SER A 3 -18.19 -52.89 -15.25
CA SER A 3 -17.54 -52.02 -14.26
C SER A 3 -17.81 -50.58 -14.66
N GLY A 4 -18.63 -49.92 -13.86
CA GLY A 4 -19.14 -48.57 -14.11
C GLY A 4 -18.05 -47.50 -14.08
N GLN A 5 -18.07 -46.62 -15.08
CA GLN A 5 -17.59 -45.26 -14.92
C GLN A 5 -18.65 -44.50 -14.14
N GLY A 6 -18.40 -44.23 -12.86
CA GLY A 6 -19.17 -43.26 -12.09
C GLY A 6 -18.90 -41.84 -12.61
N PRO A 7 -19.84 -40.90 -12.46
CA PRO A 7 -19.63 -39.51 -12.85
C PRO A 7 -18.47 -38.93 -12.02
N GLY A 8 -17.49 -38.34 -12.68
CA GLY A 8 -16.42 -37.60 -12.00
C GLY A 8 -16.99 -36.44 -11.17
N PRO A 9 -16.29 -36.01 -10.12
CA PRO A 9 -16.75 -34.91 -9.28
C PRO A 9 -16.92 -33.64 -10.14
N PRO A 10 -17.91 -32.80 -9.83
CA PRO A 10 -18.09 -31.55 -10.57
C PRO A 10 -16.80 -30.75 -10.48
N ARG A 11 -16.31 -30.29 -11.63
CA ARG A 11 -15.23 -29.31 -11.66
C ARG A 11 -15.77 -28.08 -10.96
N GLN A 12 -15.37 -27.90 -9.70
CA GLN A 12 -15.51 -26.64 -9.02
C GLN A 12 -14.61 -25.68 -9.80
N GLU A 13 -15.21 -24.97 -10.74
CA GLU A 13 -14.63 -23.73 -11.23
C GLU A 13 -14.40 -22.90 -9.97
N CYS A 14 -13.15 -22.88 -9.52
CA CYS A 14 -12.67 -21.88 -8.59
C CYS A 14 -12.73 -20.56 -9.36
N GLY A 15 -13.96 -20.06 -9.54
CA GLY A 15 -14.21 -18.71 -9.95
C GLY A 15 -13.73 -17.89 -8.77
N GLU A 16 -12.48 -17.44 -8.85
CA GLU A 16 -12.02 -16.28 -8.12
C GLU A 16 -13.15 -15.25 -8.26
N PRO A 17 -13.84 -14.88 -7.16
CA PRO A 17 -14.94 -13.94 -7.28
C PRO A 17 -14.36 -12.71 -7.95
N ALA A 18 -14.88 -12.40 -9.15
CA ALA A 18 -14.40 -11.27 -9.93
C ALA A 18 -14.46 -10.06 -9.00
N LEU A 19 -13.28 -9.61 -8.55
CA LEU A 19 -13.19 -8.42 -7.73
C LEU A 19 -13.92 -7.33 -8.51
N PRO A 20 -14.81 -6.56 -7.88
CA PRO A 20 -15.46 -5.47 -8.57
C PRO A 20 -14.37 -4.61 -9.20
N SER A 21 -14.39 -4.51 -10.53
CA SER A 21 -13.45 -3.67 -11.26
C SER A 21 -13.74 -2.23 -10.86
N ALA A 22 -12.98 -1.71 -9.91
CA ALA A 22 -13.11 -0.33 -9.49
C ALA A 22 -12.83 0.58 -10.69
N SER A 23 -13.68 1.60 -10.86
CA SER A 23 -13.40 2.68 -11.81
C SER A 23 -12.21 3.49 -11.33
N GLU A 24 -11.43 4.07 -12.25
CA GLU A 24 -10.38 5.04 -11.93
C GLU A 24 -10.90 6.16 -11.02
N GLU A 25 -12.10 6.67 -11.32
CA GLU A 25 -12.74 7.73 -10.52
C GLU A 25 -13.07 7.27 -9.10
N GLN A 26 -13.47 6.00 -8.92
CA GLN A 26 -13.70 5.46 -7.58
C GLN A 26 -12.37 5.38 -6.81
N VAL A 27 -11.30 4.92 -7.45
CA VAL A 27 -9.98 4.86 -6.81
C VAL A 27 -9.47 6.26 -6.45
N ALA A 28 -9.70 7.26 -7.31
CA ALA A 28 -9.34 8.65 -7.03
C ALA A 28 -10.09 9.20 -5.80
N GLN A 29 -11.38 8.89 -5.67
CA GLN A 29 -12.19 9.25 -4.50
C GLN A 29 -11.73 8.52 -3.23
N ASP A 30 -11.52 7.21 -3.33
CA ASP A 30 -11.08 6.35 -2.22
C ASP A 30 -9.69 6.77 -1.70
N THR A 31 -8.82 7.28 -2.59
CA THR A 31 -7.47 7.72 -2.25
C THR A 31 -7.46 8.81 -1.17
N GLU A 32 -8.48 9.68 -1.14
CA GLU A 32 -8.57 10.74 -0.12
C GLU A 32 -8.69 10.14 1.29
N GLU A 33 -9.55 9.13 1.47
CA GLU A 33 -9.73 8.48 2.77
C GLU A 33 -8.50 7.66 3.17
N VAL A 34 -7.91 6.93 2.21
CA VAL A 34 -6.67 6.19 2.42
C VAL A 34 -5.55 7.14 2.88
N PHE A 35 -5.37 8.26 2.20
CA PHE A 35 -4.33 9.24 2.51
C PHE A 35 -4.52 9.86 3.89
N ARG A 36 -5.76 10.27 4.25
CA ARG A 36 -6.06 10.81 5.58
C ARG A 36 -5.75 9.81 6.68
N SER A 37 -6.17 8.55 6.51
CA SER A 37 -5.87 7.50 7.48
C SER A 37 -4.37 7.23 7.60
N TYR A 38 -3.66 7.17 6.47
CA TYR A 38 -2.21 6.98 6.44
C TYR A 38 -1.47 8.07 7.22
N VAL A 39 -1.78 9.34 6.94
CA VAL A 39 -1.15 10.51 7.58
C VAL A 39 -1.38 10.50 9.09
N PHE A 40 -2.61 10.22 9.53
CA PHE A 40 -2.94 10.12 10.95
C PHE A 40 -2.14 9.04 11.67
N TYR A 41 -2.17 7.80 11.15
CA TYR A 41 -1.50 6.67 11.82
C TYR A 41 0.02 6.77 11.75
N ARG A 42 0.57 7.43 10.73
CA ARG A 42 2.00 7.71 10.66
C ARG A 42 2.41 8.74 11.70
N HIS A 43 1.68 9.85 11.80
CA HIS A 43 1.94 10.86 12.82
C HIS A 43 1.82 10.28 14.24
N GLN A 44 0.80 9.45 14.49
CA GLN A 44 0.65 8.74 15.76
C GLN A 44 1.88 7.89 16.09
N GLN A 45 2.42 7.14 15.13
CA GLN A 45 3.62 6.32 15.33
C GLN A 45 4.86 7.17 15.62
N GLU A 46 5.03 8.29 14.93
CA GLU A 46 6.12 9.24 15.17
C GLU A 46 6.04 9.82 16.60
N GLN A 47 4.84 10.20 17.04
CA GLN A 47 4.58 10.67 18.40
C GLN A 47 4.86 9.58 19.46
N GLU A 48 4.50 8.32 19.18
CA GLU A 48 4.77 7.19 20.07
C GLU A 48 6.26 6.84 20.14
N ALA A 49 7.00 7.00 19.04
CA ALA A 49 8.43 6.69 18.96
C ALA A 49 9.33 7.79 19.52
N GLU A 50 9.00 9.05 19.27
CA GLU A 50 9.88 10.20 19.56
C GLU A 50 9.34 11.09 20.70
N GLY A 51 8.07 10.92 21.08
CA GLY A 51 7.45 11.66 22.17
C GLY A 51 7.51 13.17 21.95
N VAL A 52 8.15 13.88 22.89
CA VAL A 52 8.24 15.35 22.88
C VAL A 52 9.10 15.88 21.72
N ALA A 53 9.92 15.02 21.10
CA ALA A 53 10.76 15.41 19.95
C ALA A 53 10.00 15.38 18.62
N ALA A 54 8.87 14.68 18.53
CA ALA A 54 8.07 14.64 17.31
C ALA A 54 7.37 16.01 17.10
N PRO A 55 7.36 16.52 15.86
CA PRO A 55 6.75 17.80 15.54
C PRO A 55 5.23 17.70 15.71
N ALA A 56 4.64 18.53 16.57
CA ALA A 56 3.19 18.55 16.73
C ALA A 56 2.51 19.18 15.51
N ASP A 57 1.65 18.41 14.84
CA ASP A 57 0.79 18.91 13.76
C ASP A 57 -0.71 18.69 14.14
N PRO A 58 -1.41 19.75 14.57
CA PRO A 58 -2.82 19.67 14.94
C PRO A 58 -3.74 19.25 13.78
N GLU A 59 -3.37 19.57 12.54
CA GLU A 59 -4.17 19.19 11.37
C GLU A 59 -4.11 17.68 11.15
N MET A 60 -2.96 17.04 11.38
CA MET A 60 -2.80 15.59 11.25
C MET A 60 -3.51 14.80 12.35
N VAL A 61 -3.71 15.38 13.54
CA VAL A 61 -4.35 14.72 14.70
C VAL A 61 -5.88 14.84 14.66
N THR A 62 -6.42 15.87 14.03
CA THR A 62 -7.87 16.17 14.04
C THR A 62 -8.62 15.69 12.79
N LEU A 63 -7.97 14.87 11.95
CA LEU A 63 -8.56 14.36 10.72
C LEU A 63 -9.85 13.57 11.00
N PRO A 64 -10.96 13.85 10.27
CA PRO A 64 -12.15 13.03 10.34
C PRO A 64 -11.87 11.67 9.70
N LEU A 65 -11.94 10.61 10.50
CA LEU A 65 -11.61 9.24 10.09
C LEU A 65 -12.77 8.28 10.33
N GLN A 66 -12.89 7.29 9.44
CA GLN A 66 -13.68 6.09 9.65
C GLN A 66 -12.71 4.90 9.81
N PRO A 67 -12.17 4.66 11.02
CA PRO A 67 -11.07 3.71 11.21
C PRO A 67 -11.44 2.24 10.91
N SER A 68 -12.74 1.92 10.91
CA SER A 68 -13.24 0.59 10.56
C SER A 68 -13.59 0.43 9.07
N SER A 69 -13.56 1.49 8.27
CA SER A 69 -13.79 1.38 6.83
C SER A 69 -12.65 0.61 6.15
N THR A 70 -12.91 0.05 4.98
CA THR A 70 -11.87 -0.63 4.19
C THR A 70 -10.72 0.33 3.86
N MET A 71 -11.02 1.56 3.43
CA MET A 71 -10.01 2.56 3.07
C MET A 71 -9.22 3.06 4.28
N GLY A 72 -9.89 3.22 5.42
CA GLY A 72 -9.26 3.52 6.70
C GLY A 72 -8.27 2.44 7.12
N GLN A 73 -8.66 1.15 7.00
CA GLN A 73 -7.78 0.02 7.29
C GLN A 73 -6.60 -0.05 6.31
N VAL A 74 -6.82 0.20 5.02
CA VAL A 74 -5.75 0.26 4.01
C VAL A 74 -4.74 1.35 4.36
N GLY A 75 -5.18 2.58 4.63
CA GLY A 75 -4.29 3.68 5.02
C GLY A 75 -3.47 3.37 6.27
N ARG A 76 -4.09 2.75 7.28
CA ARG A 76 -3.40 2.28 8.49
C ARG A 76 -2.33 1.24 8.17
N GLN A 77 -2.65 0.24 7.34
CA GLN A 77 -1.69 -0.80 6.96
C GLN A 77 -0.51 -0.21 6.18
N LEU A 78 -0.76 0.76 5.30
CA LEU A 78 0.30 1.49 4.60
C LEU A 78 1.21 2.25 5.57
N ALA A 79 0.67 2.84 6.64
CA ALA A 79 1.48 3.51 7.65
C ALA A 79 2.38 2.52 8.41
N ILE A 80 1.85 1.34 8.76
CA ILE A 80 2.60 0.30 9.47
C ILE A 80 3.71 -0.29 8.60
N ILE A 81 3.40 -0.70 7.36
CA ILE A 81 4.39 -1.30 6.45
C ILE A 81 5.38 -0.26 5.95
N GLY A 82 4.91 0.98 5.81
CA GLY A 82 5.71 2.12 5.38
C GLY A 82 6.80 2.49 6.37
N ASP A 83 6.65 2.27 7.68
CA ASP A 83 7.59 2.77 8.70
C ASP A 83 9.05 2.36 8.43
N ASP A 84 9.31 1.08 8.19
CA ASP A 84 10.66 0.56 7.92
C ASP A 84 11.26 1.09 6.60
N ILE A 85 10.42 1.26 5.58
CA ILE A 85 10.85 1.77 4.27
C ILE A 85 11.12 3.27 4.39
N ASN A 86 10.19 4.00 5.00
CA ASN A 86 10.25 5.45 5.18
C ASN A 86 11.47 5.83 6.01
N ARG A 87 11.79 5.10 7.09
CA ARG A 87 13.01 5.33 7.89
C ARG A 87 14.31 5.33 7.08
N ARG A 88 14.40 4.51 6.02
CA ARG A 88 15.59 4.47 5.16
C ARG A 88 15.75 5.73 4.32
N TYR A 89 14.64 6.37 3.95
CA TYR A 89 14.62 7.57 3.12
C TYR A 89 14.40 8.85 3.93
N ASP A 90 14.11 8.75 5.23
CA ASP A 90 13.72 9.90 6.05
C ASP A 90 14.79 11.00 6.04
N SER A 91 16.06 10.64 6.26
CA SER A 91 17.17 11.61 6.20
C SER A 91 17.30 12.33 4.85
N GLU A 92 17.05 11.62 3.73
CA GLU A 92 17.10 12.19 2.39
C GLU A 92 15.91 13.13 2.15
N PHE A 93 14.70 12.71 2.55
CA PHE A 93 13.51 13.54 2.46
C PHE A 93 13.59 14.79 3.34
N GLN A 94 14.06 14.67 4.58
CA GLN A 94 14.27 15.82 5.48
C GLN A 94 15.29 16.80 4.89
N THR A 95 16.42 16.29 4.38
CA THR A 95 17.41 17.13 3.69
C THR A 95 16.79 17.82 2.48
N MET A 96 16.02 17.10 1.67
CA MET A 96 15.34 17.65 0.50
C MET A 96 14.35 18.75 0.89
N LEU A 97 13.53 18.54 1.91
CA LEU A 97 12.56 19.53 2.40
C LEU A 97 13.24 20.80 2.92
N GLN A 98 14.37 20.67 3.63
CA GLN A 98 15.17 21.81 4.08
C GLN A 98 15.73 22.65 2.93
N HIS A 99 16.12 22.01 1.82
CA HIS A 99 16.63 22.73 0.64
C HIS A 99 15.50 23.36 -0.18
N LEU A 100 14.37 22.65 -0.34
CA LEU A 100 13.24 23.11 -1.13
C LEU A 100 12.46 24.23 -0.44
N GLN A 101 12.43 24.25 0.90
CA GLN A 101 11.66 25.20 1.72
C GLN A 101 10.23 25.39 1.17
N PRO A 102 9.42 24.31 1.12
CA PRO A 102 8.07 24.39 0.59
C PRO A 102 7.22 25.34 1.42
N THR A 103 6.45 26.16 0.73
CA THR A 103 5.44 27.08 1.26
C THR A 103 4.10 26.76 0.60
N ALA A 104 3.00 27.26 1.15
CA ALA A 104 1.68 27.06 0.55
C ALA A 104 1.61 27.53 -0.92
N GLU A 105 2.40 28.52 -1.32
CA GLU A 105 2.44 29.06 -2.68
C GLU A 105 3.16 28.14 -3.68
N ASN A 106 4.18 27.39 -3.24
CA ASN A 106 5.04 26.58 -4.13
C ASN A 106 4.92 25.06 -3.91
N ALA A 107 4.20 24.62 -2.86
CA ALA A 107 4.07 23.21 -2.50
C ALA A 107 3.49 22.35 -3.63
N TYR A 108 2.50 22.87 -4.37
CA TYR A 108 1.92 22.17 -5.51
C TYR A 108 2.95 21.88 -6.60
N GLU A 109 3.76 22.88 -6.97
CA GLU A 109 4.77 22.72 -8.03
C GLU A 109 5.84 21.70 -7.62
N TYR A 110 6.32 21.76 -6.38
CA TYR A 110 7.29 20.79 -5.88
C TYR A 110 6.69 19.39 -5.77
N PHE A 111 5.47 19.25 -5.27
CA PHE A 111 4.77 17.97 -5.19
C PHE A 111 4.66 17.34 -6.59
N THR A 112 4.21 18.09 -7.60
CA THR A 112 4.11 17.58 -8.97
C THR A 112 5.47 17.18 -9.54
N LYS A 113 6.53 17.98 -9.35
CA LYS A 113 7.89 17.64 -9.84
C LYS A 113 8.43 16.35 -9.22
N ILE A 114 8.19 16.16 -7.93
CA ILE A 114 8.62 14.95 -7.22
C ILE A 114 7.76 13.76 -7.67
N ALA A 115 6.43 13.90 -7.60
CA ALA A 115 5.48 12.84 -7.93
C ALA A 115 5.52 12.41 -9.41
N THR A 116 6.05 13.23 -10.34
CA THR A 116 6.25 12.85 -11.74
C THR A 116 7.59 12.17 -12.00
N ARG A 117 8.62 12.48 -11.19
CA ARG A 117 9.94 11.86 -11.29
C ARG A 117 9.99 10.47 -10.63
N TYR A 118 9.32 10.28 -9.50
CA TYR A 118 9.33 9.03 -8.75
C TYR A 118 8.62 7.82 -9.40
N PRO A 119 7.51 7.93 -10.16
CA PRO A 119 6.87 6.76 -10.78
C PRO A 119 7.74 6.04 -11.83
N SER A 120 8.86 6.63 -12.25
CA SER A 120 9.79 6.02 -13.21
C SER A 120 10.72 4.93 -12.63
N HIS A 121 10.77 4.74 -11.31
CA HIS A 121 11.62 3.71 -10.66
C HIS A 121 10.86 2.66 -9.85
N LEU A 122 9.53 2.73 -9.77
CA LEU A 122 8.75 1.65 -9.19
C LEU A 122 8.68 0.51 -10.20
N PRO A 123 9.07 -0.74 -9.86
CA PRO A 123 8.71 -1.86 -10.69
C PRO A 123 7.18 -1.92 -10.69
N ALA A 124 6.56 -1.65 -11.85
CA ALA A 124 5.17 -2.02 -12.09
C ALA A 124 5.02 -3.44 -11.56
N SER A 125 4.10 -3.65 -10.62
CA SER A 125 3.93 -4.92 -9.89
C SER A 125 4.04 -6.07 -10.88
N SER A 126 5.22 -6.68 -10.93
CA SER A 126 5.53 -7.65 -11.95
C SER A 126 4.69 -8.85 -11.57
N SER A 127 3.66 -9.15 -12.38
CA SER A 127 2.83 -10.33 -12.24
C SER A 127 3.73 -11.52 -11.96
N HIS A 128 3.76 -11.98 -10.71
CA HIS A 128 4.55 -13.12 -10.28
C HIS A 128 3.84 -14.39 -10.78
N SER A 129 3.84 -14.57 -12.11
CA SER A 129 3.54 -15.85 -12.75
C SER A 129 4.86 -16.48 -13.16
N SER A 130 5.58 -17.02 -12.18
CA SER A 130 6.49 -18.13 -12.44
C SER A 130 7.06 -18.70 -11.15
N VAL A 131 7.29 -20.01 -11.21
CA VAL A 131 8.02 -20.86 -10.26
C VAL A 131 7.17 -21.45 -9.12
N MET A 132 6.49 -22.55 -9.42
CA MET A 132 6.68 -23.80 -8.67
C MET A 132 6.12 -24.99 -9.46
N SER A 133 6.93 -25.51 -10.38
CA SER A 133 6.81 -26.89 -10.85
C SER A 133 8.22 -27.44 -10.99
N GLN A 134 8.70 -28.04 -9.91
CA GLN A 134 9.84 -28.96 -9.91
C GLN A 134 9.33 -30.25 -9.27
N PRO A 135 9.27 -31.36 -10.01
CA PRO A 135 8.86 -32.65 -9.46
C PRO A 135 9.99 -33.21 -8.59
N TYR A 136 9.63 -33.67 -7.40
CA TYR A 136 10.54 -34.34 -6.46
C TYR A 136 11.22 -35.55 -7.10
N HIS A 137 12.55 -35.59 -6.99
CA HIS A 137 13.37 -36.76 -7.25
C HIS A 137 13.06 -37.87 -6.24
N THR A 138 12.62 -39.03 -6.73
CA THR A 138 12.54 -40.27 -5.95
C THR A 138 13.93 -40.93 -5.88
N LEU A 139 14.47 -41.08 -4.67
CA LEU A 139 15.65 -41.90 -4.37
C LEU A 139 15.27 -43.41 -4.37
N PRO A 140 16.11 -44.32 -4.87
CA PRO A 140 15.82 -45.75 -4.86
C PRO A 140 16.31 -46.43 -3.57
N ALA A 141 15.57 -47.47 -3.15
CA ALA A 141 16.07 -48.60 -2.38
C ALA A 141 15.38 -49.86 -2.92
#